data_AF-V8AU49-F1
#
_entry.id   AF-V8AU49-F1
#
_cell.length_a   1.000
_cell.length_b   1.000
_cell.length_c   1.000
_cell.angle_alpha   90.00
_cell.angle_beta   90.00
_cell.angle_gamma   90.00
#
_symmetry.space_group_name_H-M   'P 1'
#
loop_
_entity.id
_entity.type
_entity.pdbx_description
1 polymer ?
#
loop_
_entity_poly.entity_id
_entity_poly.type
_entity_poly.pdbx_seq_one_letter_code
_entity_poly.pdbx_strand_id
1 'polypeptide(L)'
;MCTKVIDLKPIKAYIEGSSFTNNIFIKNKLLKIFNSEVISFCENIDDSEIIITNSLMCTEVLQDIYYLENIFDDEQWKKLILSLMDEIITK
;
A
#
# COMPACT_ATOMS: atom_id res chain seq x y z
N MET A 1 -15.36 30.59 4.13
CA MET A 1 -15.04 29.38 3.33
C MET A 1 -15.07 28.20 4.29
N CYS A 2 -15.99 27.25 4.11
CA CYS A 2 -15.98 26.02 4.91
C CYS A 2 -14.86 25.12 4.37
N THR A 3 -13.81 24.91 5.15
CA THR A 3 -12.79 23.89 4.86
C THR A 3 -13.49 22.53 4.98
N LYS A 4 -13.66 21.81 3.87
CA LYS A 4 -14.00 20.39 3.94
C LYS A 4 -12.80 19.68 4.55
N VAL A 5 -12.96 19.20 5.77
CA VAL A 5 -12.00 18.28 6.39
C VAL A 5 -12.17 16.95 5.66
N ILE A 6 -11.11 16.49 5.01
CA ILE A 6 -11.07 15.15 4.41
C ILE A 6 -10.53 14.25 5.52
N ASP A 7 -11.36 13.34 6.02
CA ASP A 7 -10.94 12.34 6.98
C ASP A 7 -10.19 11.23 6.25
N LEU A 8 -8.89 11.12 6.52
CA LEU A 8 -8.02 10.07 6.01
C LEU A 8 -8.02 8.91 6.99
N LYS A 9 -8.28 7.70 6.49
CA LYS A 9 -8.09 6.47 7.25
C LYS A 9 -6.61 6.06 7.16
N PRO A 10 -5.87 6.01 8.28
CA PRO A 10 -4.53 5.41 8.29
C PRO A 10 -4.60 3.93 7.93
N ILE A 11 -3.66 3.46 7.11
CA ILE A 11 -3.58 2.06 6.68
C ILE A 11 -2.23 1.46 7.08
N LYS A 12 -2.26 0.21 7.53
CA LYS A 12 -1.05 -0.58 7.82
C LYS A 12 -0.80 -1.63 6.74
N ALA A 13 0.32 -1.50 6.04
CA ALA A 13 0.67 -2.31 4.88
C ALA A 13 1.80 -3.31 5.16
N TYR A 14 1.63 -4.54 4.70
CA TYR A 14 2.70 -5.52 4.57
C TYR A 14 3.27 -5.50 3.15
N ILE A 15 4.60 -5.60 2.99
CA ILE A 15 5.25 -5.61 1.67
C ILE A 15 6.10 -6.87 1.54
N GLU A 16 5.78 -7.67 0.52
CA GLU A 16 6.54 -8.85 0.13
C GLU A 16 6.88 -8.80 -1.37
N GLY A 17 8.00 -8.16 -1.68
CA GLY A 17 8.64 -8.24 -2.99
C GLY A 17 9.73 -9.29 -3.04
N SER A 18 10.22 -9.58 -4.25
CA SER A 18 11.28 -10.57 -4.51
C SER A 18 12.63 -10.31 -3.84
N SER A 19 12.86 -9.12 -3.29
CA SER A 19 14.10 -8.79 -2.60
C SER A 19 13.89 -7.71 -1.53
N PHE A 20 14.78 -7.68 -0.54
CA PHE A 20 14.81 -6.63 0.48
C PHE A 20 14.91 -5.22 -0.12
N THR A 21 15.71 -5.05 -1.17
CA THR A 21 15.87 -3.75 -1.84
C THR A 21 14.59 -3.31 -2.56
N ASN A 22 13.84 -4.25 -3.14
CA ASN A 22 12.53 -3.97 -3.73
C ASN A 22 11.54 -3.51 -2.64
N ASN A 23 11.54 -4.17 -1.49
CA ASN A 23 10.67 -3.80 -0.37
C ASN A 23 10.97 -2.38 0.13
N ILE A 24 12.26 -2.03 0.28
CA ILE A 24 12.67 -0.66 0.65
C ILE A 24 12.24 0.34 -0.41
N PHE A 25 12.41 0.03 -1.69
CA PHE A 25 12.03 0.92 -2.78
C PHE A 25 10.52 1.23 -2.75
N ILE A 26 9.70 0.19 -2.60
CA ILE A 26 8.24 0.32 -2.50
C ILE A 26 7.87 1.18 -1.28
N LYS A 27 8.42 0.86 -0.09
CA LYS A 27 8.20 1.63 1.15
C LYS A 27 8.52 3.11 0.95
N ASN A 28 9.70 3.42 0.42
CA ASN A 28 10.14 4.79 0.22
C ASN A 28 9.32 5.54 -0.82
N LYS A 29 8.88 4.88 -1.90
CA LYS A 29 8.06 5.53 -2.92
C LYS A 29 6.66 5.83 -2.38
N LEU A 30 6.06 4.90 -1.64
CA LEU A 30 4.78 5.12 -0.96
C LEU A 30 4.89 6.23 0.09
N LEU A 31 5.96 6.26 0.91
CA LEU A 31 6.18 7.32 1.90
C LEU A 31 6.40 8.72 1.32
N LYS A 32 6.82 8.81 0.04
CA LYS A 32 6.93 10.09 -0.67
C LYS A 32 5.57 10.59 -1.15
N ILE A 33 4.61 9.70 -1.34
CA ILE A 33 3.26 10.01 -1.83
C ILE A 33 2.30 10.21 -0.66
N PHE A 34 2.33 9.27 0.29
CA PHE A 34 1.55 9.24 1.51
C PHE A 34 2.52 9.43 2.69
N ASN A 35 2.21 10.30 3.65
CA ASN A 35 3.05 10.43 4.84
C ASN A 35 2.90 9.20 5.76
N SER A 36 3.76 9.08 6.78
CA SER A 36 3.74 7.96 7.73
C SER A 36 2.52 7.91 8.65
N GLU A 37 1.75 9.00 8.73
CA GLU A 37 0.48 9.04 9.48
C GLU A 37 -0.67 8.41 8.67
N VAL A 38 -0.53 8.37 7.34
CA VAL A 38 -1.52 7.83 6.41
C VAL A 38 -1.19 6.40 6.01
N ILE A 39 0.08 6.09 5.73
CA ILE A 39 0.52 4.72 5.45
C ILE A 39 1.67 4.33 6.39
N SER A 40 1.52 3.20 7.06
CA SER A 40 2.54 2.60 7.91
C SER A 40 2.84 1.18 7.45
N PHE A 41 3.98 0.62 7.87
CA PHE A 41 4.38 -0.73 7.46
C PHE A 41 4.57 -1.66 8.65
N CYS A 42 4.17 -2.91 8.50
CA CYS A 42 4.41 -3.99 9.47
C CYS A 42 5.36 -5.06 8.93
N GLU A 43 5.81 -5.91 9.84
CA GLU A 43 6.66 -7.08 9.53
C GLU A 43 5.85 -8.39 9.48
N ASN A 44 4.61 -8.40 10.00
CA ASN A 44 3.72 -9.56 9.97
C ASN A 44 2.50 -9.28 9.10
N ILE A 45 2.07 -10.29 8.32
CA ILE A 45 0.86 -10.22 7.50
C ILE A 45 -0.39 -10.01 8.36
N ASP A 46 -0.48 -10.70 9.50
CA ASP A 46 -1.63 -10.62 10.41
C ASP A 46 -1.86 -9.21 10.99
N ASP A 47 -0.79 -8.41 11.04
CA ASP A 47 -0.80 -7.03 11.52
C ASP A 47 -1.16 -6.01 10.43
N SER A 48 -1.35 -6.46 9.19
CA SER A 48 -1.66 -5.61 8.04
C SER A 48 -3.15 -5.60 7.72
N GLU A 49 -3.59 -4.47 7.18
CA GLU A 49 -4.87 -4.34 6.49
C GLU A 49 -4.73 -4.69 5.00
N ILE A 50 -3.56 -4.33 4.43
CA ILE A 50 -3.25 -4.57 3.02
C ILE A 50 -1.91 -5.26 2.83
N ILE A 51 -1.80 -6.00 1.74
CA ILE A 51 -0.59 -6.68 1.30
C ILE A 51 -0.19 -6.14 -0.08
N ILE A 52 1.06 -5.71 -0.24
CA ILE A 52 1.63 -5.36 -1.55
C ILE A 52 2.69 -6.40 -1.88
N THR A 53 2.47 -7.17 -2.94
CA THR A 53 3.36 -8.27 -3.31
C THR A 53 3.54 -8.40 -4.82
N ASN A 54 4.64 -9.02 -5.25
CA ASN A 54 4.86 -9.42 -6.63
C ASN A 54 4.64 -10.93 -6.85
N SER A 55 4.14 -11.63 -5.84
CA SER A 55 3.97 -13.08 -5.84
C SER A 55 2.53 -13.47 -5.53
N LEU A 56 2.06 -14.58 -6.13
CA LEU A 56 0.73 -15.09 -5.86
C LEU A 56 0.65 -15.59 -4.42
N MET A 57 -0.24 -14.98 -3.63
CA MET A 57 -0.56 -15.41 -2.27
C MET A 57 -1.57 -16.55 -2.31
N CYS A 58 -1.40 -17.55 -1.43
CA CYS A 58 -2.43 -18.58 -1.24
C CYS A 58 -3.67 -17.98 -0.58
N THR A 59 -4.85 -18.52 -0.95
CA THR A 59 -6.20 -17.95 -0.78
C THR A 59 -6.74 -17.80 0.64
N GLU A 60 -5.90 -17.81 1.68
CA GLU A 60 -6.33 -17.80 3.08
C GLU A 60 -5.95 -16.51 3.84
N VAL A 61 -5.67 -15.42 3.12
CA VAL A 61 -5.47 -14.09 3.74
C VAL A 61 -6.77 -13.28 3.72
N LEU A 62 -7.06 -12.61 4.84
CA LEU A 62 -8.24 -11.74 4.99
C LEU A 62 -7.97 -10.30 4.53
N GLN A 63 -6.71 -9.98 4.23
CA GLN A 63 -6.23 -8.67 3.82
C GLN A 63 -6.44 -8.41 2.34
N ASP A 64 -6.60 -7.14 1.97
CA ASP A 64 -6.66 -6.74 0.57
C ASP A 64 -5.28 -6.83 -0.09
N ILE A 65 -5.21 -7.51 -1.25
CA ILE A 65 -3.95 -7.81 -1.92
C ILE A 65 -3.78 -6.95 -3.17
N TYR A 66 -2.65 -6.26 -3.23
CA TYR A 66 -2.21 -5.47 -4.37
C TYR A 66 -0.99 -6.10 -5.03
N TYR A 67 -1.15 -6.49 -6.29
CA TYR A 67 -0.08 -7.10 -7.08
C TYR A 67 0.73 -6.03 -7.81
N LEU A 68 2.03 -5.96 -7.50
CA LEU A 68 3.02 -5.09 -8.14
C LEU A 68 4.14 -5.94 -8.70
N GLU A 69 3.92 -6.53 -9.87
CA GLU A 69 4.85 -7.45 -10.54
C GLU A 69 6.16 -6.76 -10.93
N ASN A 70 6.06 -5.53 -11.45
CA ASN A 70 7.19 -4.73 -11.89
C ASN A 70 7.22 -3.38 -11.17
N ILE A 71 8.15 -3.22 -10.22
CA ILE A 71 8.32 -1.99 -9.44
C ILE A 71 8.80 -0.78 -10.28
N PHE A 72 9.13 -0.97 -11.56
CA PHE A 72 9.49 0.10 -12.48
C PHE A 72 8.38 0.44 -13.49
N ASP A 73 7.24 -0.26 -13.42
CA ASP A 73 6.11 -0.01 -14.31
C ASP A 73 5.22 1.12 -13.77
N ASP A 74 5.20 2.25 -14.48
CA ASP A 74 4.45 3.44 -14.06
C ASP A 74 2.93 3.23 -14.08
N GLU A 75 2.40 2.38 -14.95
CA GLU A 75 0.96 2.08 -15.01
C GLU A 75 0.53 1.21 -13.82
N GLN A 76 1.36 0.25 -13.41
CA GLN A 76 1.11 -0.52 -12.18
C GLN A 76 1.16 0.39 -10.94
N TRP A 77 2.13 1.31 -10.88
CA TRP A 77 2.19 2.30 -9.80
C TRP A 77 0.96 3.19 -9.76
N LYS A 78 0.50 3.68 -10.91
CA LYS A 78 -0.69 4.51 -11.00
C LYS A 78 -1.94 3.78 -10.50
N LYS A 79 -2.12 2.52 -10.91
CA LYS A 79 -3.23 1.67 -10.44
C LYS A 79 -3.17 1.43 -8.93
N LEU A 80 -1.99 1.12 -8.41
CA LEU A 80 -1.78 0.94 -6.97
C LEU A 80 -2.15 2.21 -6.20
N ILE A 81 -1.60 3.36 -6.61
CA ILE A 81 -1.83 4.64 -5.93
C ILE A 81 -3.31 5.02 -5.93
N LEU A 82 -4.00 4.87 -7.06
CA LEU A 82 -5.44 5.17 -7.14
C LEU A 82 -6.25 4.26 -6.22
N SER A 83 -5.92 2.97 -6.17
CA SER A 83 -6.63 2.02 -5.30
C SER A 83 -6.41 2.34 -3.82
N LEU A 84 -5.15 2.64 -3.44
CA LEU A 84 -4.83 3.08 -2.08
C LEU A 84 -5.53 4.40 -1.72
N MET A 85 -5.64 5.35 -2.65
CA MET A 85 -6.38 6.59 -2.42
C MET A 85 -7.85 6.34 -2.16
N ASP A 86 -8.48 5.44 -2.90
CA ASP A 86 -9.89 5.07 -2.69
C ASP A 86 -10.09 4.39 -1.33
N GLU A 87 -9.10 3.65 -0.85
CA GLU A 87 -9.14 2.98 0.45
C GLU A 87 -8.88 3.92 1.64
N ILE A 88 -7.97 4.89 1.45
CA ILE A 88 -7.62 5.91 2.46
C ILE A 88 -8.72 6.97 2.58
N ILE A 89 -9.35 7.36 1.47
CA ILE A 89 -10.38 8.40 1.44
C ILE A 89 -11.72 7.77 1.75
N THR A 90 -12.08 7.77 3.04
CA THR A 90 -13.44 7.45 3.49
C THR A 90 -14.44 8.42 2.87
N LYS A 91 -15.48 7.91 2.20
CA LYS A 91 -16.63 8.70 1.76
C LYS A 91 -17.48 9.19 2.93
#